data_AF-A0A6I3MRR9-F1
#
_entry.id   AF-A0A6I3MRR9-F1
#
_cell.length_a   1.000
_cell.length_b   1.000
_cell.length_c   1.000
_cell.angle_alpha   90.00
_cell.angle_beta   90.00
_cell.angle_gamma   90.00
#
_symmetry.space_group_name_H-M   'P 1'
#
loop_
_entity.id
_entity.type
_entity.pdbx_description
1 polymer ?
#
loop_
_entity_poly.entity_id
_entity_poly.type
_entity_poly.pdbx_seq_one_letter_code
_entity_poly.pdbx_strand_id
1 'polypeptide(L)' 'MREVSKLIFLLIGNLCRWISYGGSKSMDEVLKEDNELLGFIVAAIVFFFVFYFIKL' A
#
# COMPACT_ATOMS: atom_id res chain seq x y z
N MET A 1 -7.97 10.07 -13.99
CA MET A 1 -7.88 8.65 -13.59
C MET A 1 -6.48 8.28 -13.06
N ARG A 2 -5.39 8.63 -13.75
CA ARG A 2 -4.00 8.34 -13.31
C ARG A 2 -3.65 8.84 -11.90
N GLU A 3 -4.04 10.08 -11.58
CA GLU A 3 -3.77 10.68 -10.26
C GLU A 3 -4.50 9.99 -9.10
N VAL A 4 -5.71 9.48 -9.35
CA VAL A 4 -6.52 8.80 -8.32
C VAL A 4 -5.92 7.42 -8.02
N SER A 5 -5.49 6.68 -9.04
CA SER A 5 -4.80 5.41 -8.88
C SER A 5 -3.50 5.57 -8.10
N LYS A 6 -2.72 6.62 -8.41
CA LYS A 6 -1.49 6.96 -7.68
C LYS A 6 -1.76 7.27 -6.21
N LEU A 7 -2.79 8.06 -5.90
CA LEU A 7 -3.21 8.34 -4.52
C LEU A 7 -3.56 7.07 -3.73
N ILE A 8 -4.26 6.12 -4.36
CA ILE A 8 -4.63 4.84 -3.72
C ILE A 8 -3.39 4.02 -3.39
N PHE A 9 -2.45 3.87 -4.33
CA PHE A 9 -1.22 3.11 -4.08
C PHE A 9 -0.33 3.80 -3.04
N LEU A 10 -0.20 5.12 -3.07
CA LEU A 10 0.50 5.85 -2.03
C LEU A 10 -0.14 5.61 -0.65
N LEU A 11 -1.47 5.69 -0.54
CA LEU A 11 -2.17 5.44 0.73
C LEU A 11 -1.91 4.04 1.27
N ILE A 12 -2.05 3.01 0.42
CA ILE A 12 -1.78 1.61 0.81
C ILE A 12 -0.32 1.44 1.21
N GLY A 13 0.61 1.95 0.41
CA GLY A 13 2.05 1.85 0.68
C GLY A 13 2.44 2.53 1.99
N ASN A 14 1.95 3.74 2.23
CA ASN A 14 2.21 4.49 3.46
C ASN A 14 1.66 3.76 4.70
N LEU A 15 0.45 3.20 4.62
CA LEU A 15 -0.11 2.39 5.71
C LEU A 15 0.73 1.15 5.99
N CYS A 16 1.12 0.40 4.96
CA CYS A 16 1.98 -0.78 5.12
C CYS A 16 3.33 -0.40 5.73
N ARG A 17 3.92 0.71 5.30
CA ARG A 17 5.19 1.21 5.83
C ARG A 17 5.07 1.65 7.28
N TRP A 18 4.00 2.36 7.63
CA TRP A 18 3.71 2.77 9.00
C TRP A 18 3.52 1.57 9.94
N ILE A 19 2.77 0.55 9.49
CA ILE A 19 2.61 -0.71 10.22
C ILE A 19 3.94 -1.45 10.37
N SER A 20 4.80 -1.44 9.34
CA SER A 20 6.13 -2.07 9.40
C SER A 20 7.05 -1.43 10.44
N TYR A 21 6.84 -0.16 10.75
CA TYR A 21 7.52 0.53 11.85
C TYR A 21 6.88 0.29 13.22
N GLY A 22 5.81 -0.51 13.30
CA GLY A 22 5.08 -0.77 14.55
C GLY A 22 4.49 0.49 15.16
N GLY A 23 4.20 1.51 14.35
CA GLY A 23 3.74 2.82 14.84
C GLY A 23 4.82 3.67 15.52
N SER A 24 6.10 3.29 15.46
CA SER A 24 7.21 4.07 16.03
C SER A 24 7.48 5.39 15.31
N LYS A 25 7.15 5.47 14.01
CA LYS A 25 7.18 6.71 13.22
C LYS A 25 5.80 7.32 13.10
N SER A 26 5.72 8.65 13.09
CA SER A 26 4.47 9.36 12.80
C SER A 26 4.09 9.20 11.31
N MET A 27 2.80 9.33 11.01
CA MET A 27 2.35 9.25 9.61
C MET A 27 2.97 10.37 8.76
N ASP A 28 3.19 11.56 9.34
CA ASP A 28 3.84 12.68 8.66
C ASP A 28 5.29 12.39 8.24
N GLU A 29 6.00 11.55 8.99
CA GLU A 29 7.33 11.09 8.60
C GLU A 29 7.27 10.05 7.49
N VAL A 30 6.30 9.14 7.54
CA VAL A 30 6.12 8.09 6.52
C VAL A 30 5.70 8.68 5.18
N LEU A 31 4.87 9.72 5.18
CA LEU A 31 4.39 10.43 3.99
C LEU A 31 5.51 11.14 3.18
N LYS A 32 6.69 11.32 3.77
CA LYS A 32 7.87 11.89 3.08
C LYS A 32 8.57 10.87 2.18
N GLU A 33 8.31 9.57 2.36
CA GLU A 33 8.85 8.49 1.54
C GLU A 33 7.87 8.19 0.38
N ASP A 34 8.38 7.99 -0.85
CA ASP A 34 7.55 7.54 -1.97
C ASP A 34 7.27 6.03 -1.85
N ASN A 35 6.14 5.70 -1.22
CA ASN A 35 5.70 4.33 -1.01
C ASN A 35 4.74 3.82 -2.11
N GLU A 36 4.64 4.48 -3.26
CA GLU A 36 3.72 4.09 -4.35
C GLU A 36 3.98 2.66 -4.82
N LEU A 37 5.24 2.31 -5.08
CA LEU A 37 5.63 0.97 -5.53
C LEU A 37 5.28 -0.10 -4.49
N LEU A 38 5.50 0.18 -3.21
CA LEU A 38 5.15 -0.72 -2.12
C LEU A 38 3.63 -0.97 -2.10
N GLY A 39 2.83 0.09 -2.23
CA GLY A 39 1.38 -0.02 -2.29
C GLY A 39 0.89 -0.80 -3.51
N PHE A 40 1.53 -0.63 -4.67
CA PHE A 40 1.22 -1.42 -5.86
C PHE A 40 1.49 -2.92 -5.65
N ILE A 41 2.64 -3.28 -5.06
CA ILE A 41 3.00 -4.67 -4.78
C ILE A 41 1.98 -5.29 -3.82
N VAL A 42 1.63 -4.59 -2.73
CA VAL A 42 0.65 -5.07 -1.76
C VAL A 42 -0.72 -5.27 -2.41
N ALA A 43 -1.18 -4.31 -3.22
CA ALA A 43 -2.44 -4.42 -3.94
C ALA A 43 -2.46 -5.62 -4.90
N ALA A 44 -1.35 -5.88 -5.61
CA ALA A 44 -1.22 -7.03 -6.51
C ALA A 44 -1.26 -8.37 -5.75
N ILE A 45 -0.60 -8.45 -4.59
CA ILE A 45 -0.63 -9.65 -3.73
C ILE A 45 -2.04 -9.91 -3.21
N VAL A 46 -2.72 -8.89 -2.69
CA VAL A 46 -4.11 -9.00 -2.20
C VAL A 46 -5.03 -9.43 -3.33
N PHE A 47 -4.90 -8.82 -4.51
CA PHE A 47 -5.68 -9.19 -5.69
C PHE A 47 -5.45 -10.66 -6.09
N PHE A 48 -4.19 -11.11 -6.08
CA PHE A 48 -3.85 -12.50 -6.37
C PHE A 48 -4.51 -13.47 -5.39
N PHE A 49 -4.43 -13.19 -4.08
CA PHE A 49 -5.08 -14.03 -3.07
C PHE A 49 -6.60 -14.04 -3.22
N VAL A 50 -7.22 -12.87 -3.38
CA VAL A 50 -8.67 -12.77 -3.58
C VAL A 50 -9.11 -13.56 -4.82
N PHE A 51 -8.40 -13.44 -5.94
CA PHE A 51 -8.72 -14.18 -7.14
C PHE A 51 -8.50 -15.69 -6.97
N TYR A 52 -7.43 -16.10 -6.31
CA TYR A 52 -7.14 -17.51 -6.05
C TYR A 52 -8.21 -18.15 -5.15
N PHE A 53 -8.59 -17.50 -4.06
CA PHE A 53 -9.59 -18.03 -3.11
C PHE A 53 -11.04 -17.95 -3.62
N ILE A 54 -11.38 -17.00 -4.49
CA ILE A 54 -12.72 -16.93 -5.10
C ILE A 54 -12.89 -17.99 -6.19
N LYS A 55 -11.79 -18.37 -6.86
CA LYS A 55 -11.82 -19.30 -7.99
C LYS A 55 -11.59 -20.77 -7.58
N LEU A 56 -11.21 -21.01 -6.33
CA LEU A 56 -11.09 -22.33 -5.71
C LEU A 56 -12.42 -22.72 -5.06
#